data_AF-A0A2X2BGF2-F1
#
_entry.id   AF-A0A2X2BGF2-F1
#
_cell.length_a   1.000
_cell.length_b   1.000
_cell.length_c   1.000
_cell.angle_alpha   90.00
_cell.angle_beta   90.00
_cell.angle_gamma   90.00
#
_symmetry.space_group_name_H-M   'P 1'
#
loop_
_entity.id
_entity.type
_entity.pdbx_description
1 polymer ?
#
loop_
_entity_poly.entity_id
_entity_poly.type
_entity_poly.pdbx_seq_one_letter_code
_entity_poly.pdbx_strand_id
1 'polypeptide(L)' 'MAPRFYGLPVNEGTITLTEKSVTAPAEIMNGDEALIPFLANEDIHWDISVN' A
#
# COMPACT_ATOMS: atom_id res chain seq x y z
N MET A 1 16.05 -8.71 12.13
CA MET A 1 14.88 -8.89 11.27
C MET A 1 14.68 -7.62 10.43
N ALA A 2 14.47 -7.80 9.11
CA ALA A 2 14.26 -6.77 8.07
C ALA A 2 15.35 -5.66 7.99
N PRO A 3 15.17 -4.34 8.24
CA PRO A 3 16.21 -3.32 8.01
C PRO A 3 17.55 -3.62 8.69
N ARG A 4 17.49 -4.17 9.91
CA ARG A 4 18.67 -4.56 10.69
C ARG A 4 19.48 -5.67 10.04
N PHE A 5 18.86 -6.54 9.23
CA PHE A 5 19.58 -7.58 8.47
C PHE A 5 20.54 -6.95 7.45
N TYR A 6 20.16 -5.80 6.89
CA TYR A 6 20.97 -5.03 5.96
C TYR A 6 21.81 -3.94 6.63
N GLY A 7 21.87 -3.89 7.97
CA GLY A 7 22.60 -2.85 8.70
C GLY A 7 21.98 -1.44 8.58
N LEU A 8 20.72 -1.34 8.14
CA LEU A 8 20.01 -0.07 7.99
C LEU A 8 19.29 0.32 9.30
N PRO A 9 19.17 1.63 9.59
CA PRO A 9 18.37 2.10 10.72
C PRO A 9 16.89 1.75 10.54
N VAL A 10 16.17 1.66 11.66
CA VAL A 10 14.71 1.51 11.64
C VAL A 10 14.10 2.89 11.40
N ASN A 11 13.02 2.95 10.62
CA ASN A 11 12.26 4.19 10.43
C ASN A 11 11.72 4.68 11.79
N GLU A 12 11.83 5.99 12.06
CA GLU A 12 11.29 6.60 13.28
C GLU A 12 9.81 6.99 13.15
N GLY A 13 9.33 7.15 11.91
CA GLY A 13 7.94 7.46 11.61
C GLY A 13 7.00 6.25 11.77
N THR A 14 5.71 6.54 11.91
CA THR A 14 4.66 5.54 12.01
C THR A 14 3.60 5.75 10.93
N ILE A 15 2.88 4.68 10.61
CA ILE A 15 1.67 4.69 9.80
C ILE A 15 0.55 4.01 10.61
N THR A 16 -0.70 4.33 10.28
CA THR A 16 -1.88 3.75 10.92
C THR A 16 -2.67 2.96 9.89
N LEU A 17 -2.93 1.69 10.18
CA LEU A 17 -3.89 0.86 9.44
C LEU A 17 -5.25 0.97 10.12
N THR A 18 -6.28 1.28 9.34
CA THR A 18 -7.67 1.34 9.82
C THR A 18 -8.48 0.24 9.15
N GLU A 19 -9.25 -0.51 9.93
CA GLU A 19 -10.18 -1.51 9.40
C GLU A 19 -11.34 -0.78 8.71
N LYS A 20 -11.17 -0.54 7.41
CA LYS A 20 -12.08 0.22 6.58
C LYS A 20 -11.97 -0.35 5.18
N SER A 21 -13.04 -1.00 4.72
CA SER A 21 -13.09 -1.54 3.37
C SER A 21 -12.98 -0.43 2.33
N VAL A 22 -12.05 -0.61 1.40
CA VAL A 22 -11.84 0.21 0.20
C VAL A 22 -11.74 -0.71 -1.00
N THR A 23 -12.27 -0.31 -2.15
CA THR A 23 -12.15 -1.10 -3.38
C THR A 23 -10.87 -0.74 -4.10
N ALA A 24 -10.09 -1.74 -4.51
CA ALA A 24 -8.90 -1.50 -5.31
C ALA A 24 -9.28 -0.93 -6.68
N PRO A 25 -8.50 0.03 -7.23
CA PRO A 25 -8.77 0.55 -8.56
C PRO A 25 -8.67 -0.57 -9.61
N ALA A 26 -9.50 -0.48 -10.65
CA ALA A 26 -9.45 -1.41 -11.77
C ALA A 26 -8.09 -1.37 -12.50
N GLU A 27 -7.56 -0.16 -12.66
CA GLU A 27 -6.29 0.11 -13.32
C GLU A 27 -5.68 1.41 -12.78
N ILE A 28 -4.37 1.55 -12.95
CA ILE A 28 -3.61 2.76 -12.65
C ILE A 28 -2.97 3.22 -13.96
N MET A 29 -3.34 4.41 -14.44
CA MET A 29 -2.82 4.95 -15.69
C MET A 29 -1.40 5.51 -15.52
N ASN A 30 -0.52 5.17 -16.45
CA ASN A 30 0.81 5.74 -16.61
C ASN A 30 0.97 6.25 -18.04
N GLY A 31 0.50 7.49 -18.28
CA GLY A 31 0.36 8.01 -19.65
C GLY A 31 -0.71 7.22 -20.41
N ASP A 32 -0.32 6.64 -21.56
CA ASP A 32 -1.21 5.85 -22.41
C ASP A 32 -1.23 4.34 -22.04
N GLU A 33 -0.46 3.95 -21.03
CA GLU A 33 -0.40 2.56 -20.54
C GLU A 33 -1.22 2.39 -19.26
N ALA A 34 -1.84 1.22 -19.10
CA ALA A 34 -2.60 0.85 -17.92
C ALA A 34 -1.88 -0.26 -17.14
N LEU A 35 -1.69 -0.05 -15.83
CA LEU A 35 -1.21 -1.07 -14.89
C LEU A 35 -2.41 -1.68 -14.17
N ILE A 36 -2.55 -3.00 -14.24
CA ILE A 36 -3.56 -3.73 -13.48
C ILE A 36 -2.97 -4.10 -12.11
N PRO A 37 -3.46 -3.52 -11.01
CA PRO A 37 -2.95 -3.84 -9.68
C PRO A 37 -3.40 -5.22 -9.22
N PHE A 38 -2.68 -5.77 -8.24
CA PHE A 38 -3.18 -6.92 -7.50
C PHE A 38 -4.52 -6.56 -6.82
N LEU A 39 -5.48 -7.49 -6.86
CA LEU A 39 -6.85 -7.32 -6.34
C LEU A 39 -7.69 -6.28 -7.10
N ALA A 40 -7.40 -5.96 -8.36
CA ALA A 40 -8.19 -5.01 -9.15
C ALA A 40 -9.71 -5.28 -9.08
N ASN A 41 -10.49 -4.25 -8.73
CA ASN A 41 -11.94 -4.29 -8.45
C ASN A 41 -12.38 -5.17 -7.27
N GLU A 42 -11.45 -5.69 -6.46
CA GLU A 42 -11.78 -6.41 -5.24
C GLU A 42 -11.72 -5.50 -4.01
N ASP A 43 -12.33 -5.96 -2.91
CA ASP A 43 -12.33 -5.26 -1.64
C ASP A 43 -11.04 -5.51 -0.86
N ILE A 44 -10.44 -4.42 -0.35
CA ILE A 44 -9.32 -4.43 0.59
C ILE A 44 -9.86 -3.94 1.94
N HIS A 45 -9.72 -4.76 2.99
CA HIS A 45 -10.34 -4.47 4.30
C HIS A 45 -9.57 -3.48 5.18
N TRP A 46 -8.38 -3.06 4.77
CA TRP A 46 -7.51 -2.17 5.54
C TRP A 46 -7.09 -0.97 4.68
N ASP A 47 -7.31 0.22 5.22
CA ASP A 47 -6.89 1.49 4.63
C ASP A 47 -5.68 2.05 5.42
N ILE A 48 -4.81 2.80 4.75
CA ILE A 48 -3.59 3.36 5.34
C ILE A 48 -3.69 4.88 5.50
N SER A 49 -3.20 5.39 6.62
CA SER A 49 -2.96 6.82 6.81
C SER A 49 -1.57 7.06 7.40
N VAL A 50 -0.99 8.20 7.04
CA VAL A 50 0.22 8.73 7.69
C VAL A 50 -0.25 9.80 8.66
N ASN A 51 0.22 9.73 9.91
CA ASN A 51 -0.02 10.78 10.90
C ASN A 51 0.86 12.00 10.64
#